data_AF-A0A0E0P6C7-F1
#
_entry.id   AF-A0A0E0P6C7-F1
#
_cell.length_a   1.000
_cell.length_b   1.000
_cell.length_c   1.000
_cell.angle_alpha   90.00
_cell.angle_beta   90.00
_cell.angle_gamma   90.00
#
_symmetry.space_group_name_H-M   'P 1'
#
loop_
_entity.id
_entity.type
_entity.pdbx_description
1 polymer ?
#
loop_
_entity_poly.entity_id
_entity_poly.type
_entity_poly.pdbx_seq_one_letter_code
_entity_poly.pdbx_strand_id
1 'polypeptide(L)'
;MNSAAAASSQPPASCHGSRRHGRLVRLRLRAAAFAALASVAAAARDENRVYDPCSDSRIQRGDGFSFGIAFANLGAFYSGGSVQLSPCDRRLSLASSGQLAVFRPKVDEISLLTINTTTTS
;
A
#
# COMPACT_ATOMS: atom_id res chain seq x y z
N MET A 1 85.48 -14.41 31.96
CA MET A 1 85.53 -14.06 30.53
C MET A 1 84.59 -15.04 29.82
N ASN A 2 83.27 -14.87 29.91
CA ASN A 2 82.39 -14.07 29.01
C ASN A 2 82.37 -14.72 27.61
N SER A 3 81.27 -15.14 26.97
CA SER A 3 79.91 -14.60 26.88
C SER A 3 79.04 -15.68 26.17
N ALA A 4 77.83 -16.01 26.63
CA ALA A 4 76.52 -15.39 26.33
C ALA A 4 75.69 -16.21 25.32
N ALA A 5 74.49 -16.54 25.76
CA ALA A 5 73.45 -17.27 25.05
C ALA A 5 72.79 -16.42 23.96
N ALA A 6 72.35 -17.05 22.87
CA ALA A 6 71.43 -16.46 21.91
C ALA A 6 70.14 -17.29 21.86
N ALA A 7 69.13 -16.84 22.61
CA ALA A 7 67.76 -17.34 22.50
C ALA A 7 67.10 -16.71 21.26
N SER A 8 66.63 -17.55 20.35
CA SER A 8 65.81 -17.16 19.20
C SER A 8 64.36 -16.92 19.66
N SER A 9 63.96 -15.66 19.79
CA SER A 9 62.57 -15.26 20.07
C SER A 9 61.75 -15.19 18.77
N GLN A 10 60.83 -16.14 18.58
CA GLN A 10 59.77 -16.03 17.57
C GLN A 10 58.76 -14.93 17.97
N PRO A 11 58.34 -14.05 17.06
CA PRO A 11 57.26 -13.10 17.33
C PRO A 11 55.90 -13.79 17.40
N PRO A 12 54.95 -13.30 18.22
CA PRO A 12 53.62 -13.89 18.32
C PRO A 12 52.86 -13.75 17.00
N ALA A 13 52.21 -14.84 16.58
CA ALA A 13 51.31 -14.86 15.45
C ALA A 13 50.22 -13.80 15.62
N SER A 14 50.20 -12.83 14.69
CA SER A 14 49.23 -11.73 14.67
C SER A 14 47.81 -12.28 14.45
N CYS A 15 46.93 -12.12 15.45
CA CYS A 15 45.51 -12.46 15.43
C CYS A 15 44.71 -11.56 14.47
N HIS A 16 44.92 -11.73 13.16
CA HIS A 16 44.32 -10.88 12.13
C HIS A 16 42.88 -11.30 11.73
N GLY A 17 42.43 -12.49 12.13
CA GLY A 17 41.13 -13.06 11.74
C GLY A 17 39.91 -12.48 12.45
N SER A 18 40.05 -12.11 13.73
CA SER A 18 38.91 -11.74 14.59
C SER A 18 38.26 -10.40 14.20
N ARG A 19 39.06 -9.40 13.82
CA ARG A 19 38.56 -8.07 13.39
C ARG A 19 37.82 -8.11 12.06
N ARG A 20 38.22 -9.00 11.14
CA ARG A 20 37.57 -9.16 9.83
C ARG A 20 36.22 -9.85 9.97
N HIS A 21 36.13 -10.87 10.82
CA HIS A 21 34.87 -11.53 11.15
C HIS A 21 33.86 -10.60 11.81
N GLY A 22 34.28 -9.79 12.79
CA GLY A 22 33.38 -8.83 13.45
C GLY A 22 32.81 -7.76 12.51
N ARG A 23 33.58 -7.28 11.53
CA ARG A 23 33.10 -6.33 10.50
C ARG A 23 32.12 -6.98 9.52
N LEU A 24 32.43 -8.19 9.05
CA LEU A 24 31.55 -8.96 8.16
C LEU A 24 30.22 -9.30 8.82
N VAL A 25 30.24 -9.72 10.09
CA VAL A 25 29.02 -10.02 10.87
C VAL A 25 28.15 -8.78 11.04
N ARG A 26 28.74 -7.61 11.37
CA ARG A 26 27.99 -6.35 11.49
C ARG A 26 27.41 -5.85 10.17
N LEU A 27 28.15 -6.02 9.07
CA LEU A 27 27.68 -5.65 7.73
C LEU A 27 26.51 -6.56 7.30
N ARG A 28 26.60 -7.86 7.59
CA ARG A 28 25.54 -8.84 7.33
C ARG A 28 24.28 -8.52 8.13
N LEU A 29 24.40 -8.18 9.43
CA LEU A 29 23.26 -7.78 10.26
C LEU A 29 22.57 -6.53 9.73
N ARG A 30 23.34 -5.51 9.35
CA ARG A 30 22.78 -4.26 8.78
C ARG A 30 22.07 -4.49 7.45
N ALA A 31 22.66 -5.32 6.57
CA ALA A 31 22.03 -5.70 5.32
C ALA A 31 20.72 -6.47 5.54
N ALA A 32 20.68 -7.40 6.51
CA ALA A 32 19.47 -8.14 6.87
C ALA A 32 18.37 -7.22 7.44
N ALA A 33 18.72 -6.26 8.30
CA ALA A 33 17.78 -5.27 8.83
C ALA A 33 17.21 -4.38 7.72
N PHE A 34 18.04 -3.92 6.76
CA PHE A 34 17.58 -3.14 5.61
C PHE A 34 16.64 -3.94 4.69
N ALA A 35 16.93 -5.23 4.46
CA ALA A 35 16.07 -6.10 3.67
C ALA A 35 14.71 -6.37 4.34
N ALA A 36 14.67 -6.49 5.67
CA ALA A 36 13.44 -6.67 6.43
C ALA A 36 12.53 -5.43 6.43
N LEU A 37 13.12 -4.22 6.41
CA LEU A 37 12.33 -2.98 6.24
C LEU A 37 11.75 -2.84 4.82
N ALA A 38 12.43 -3.38 3.80
CA ALA A 38 11.99 -3.28 2.41
C ALA A 38 10.79 -4.20 2.06
N SER A 39 10.49 -5.22 2.88
CA SER A 39 9.37 -6.15 2.62
C SER A 39 7.98 -5.63 3.03
N VAL A 40 7.87 -4.45 3.65
CA VAL A 40 6.58 -3.85 4.06
C VAL A 40 5.98 -2.95 2.96
N ALA A 41 6.17 -3.32 1.70
CA ALA A 41 5.42 -2.75 0.58
C ALA A 41 4.38 -3.77 0.13
N ALA A 42 3.35 -4.00 0.96
CA ALA A 42 2.16 -4.73 0.54
C ALA A 42 1.42 -3.87 -0.50
N ALA A 43 1.80 -4.00 -1.76
CA ALA A 43 1.04 -3.43 -2.86
C ALA A 43 -0.34 -4.08 -2.83
N ALA A 44 -1.38 -3.30 -2.52
CA ALA A 44 -2.76 -3.71 -2.69
C ALA A 44 -3.01 -3.92 -4.20
N ARG A 45 -2.71 -5.12 -4.69
CA ARG A 45 -2.97 -5.54 -6.06
C ARG A 45 -4.48 -5.67 -6.23
N ASP A 46 -5.05 -4.85 -7.09
CA ASP A 46 -6.45 -4.97 -7.51
C ASP A 46 -6.61 -6.29 -8.28
N GLU A 47 -7.34 -7.25 -7.71
CA GLU A 47 -7.67 -8.50 -8.38
C GLU A 47 -9.02 -8.44 -9.10
N ASN A 48 -9.78 -7.36 -8.91
CA ASN A 48 -11.07 -7.21 -9.57
C ASN A 48 -10.85 -6.79 -11.02
N ARG A 49 -10.95 -7.75 -11.94
CA ARG A 49 -10.74 -7.52 -13.38
C ARG A 49 -11.87 -6.76 -14.05
N VAL A 50 -12.98 -6.52 -13.35
CA VAL A 50 -14.18 -5.87 -13.89
C VAL A 50 -14.42 -4.56 -13.16
N TYR A 51 -14.15 -3.45 -13.85
CA TYR A 51 -14.52 -2.11 -13.39
C TYR A 51 -15.57 -1.52 -14.31
N ASP A 52 -16.82 -1.96 -14.17
CA ASP A 52 -17.99 -1.32 -14.80
C ASP A 52 -19.08 -1.06 -13.75
N PRO A 53 -19.08 0.12 -13.12
CA PRO A 53 -20.01 0.46 -12.03
C PRO A 53 -21.47 0.55 -12.46
N CYS A 54 -21.75 0.51 -13.76
CA CYS A 54 -23.10 0.58 -14.32
C CYS A 54 -23.64 -0.77 -14.79
N SER A 55 -22.80 -1.80 -14.74
CA SER A 55 -23.21 -3.19 -14.85
C SER A 55 -23.46 -3.79 -13.46
N ASP A 56 -24.21 -4.89 -13.39
CA ASP A 56 -24.39 -5.68 -12.17
C ASP A 56 -23.03 -6.24 -11.70
N SER A 57 -22.33 -5.44 -10.89
CA SER A 57 -21.04 -5.79 -10.31
C SER A 57 -21.26 -6.56 -9.02
N ARG A 58 -20.86 -7.84 -8.97
CA ARG A 58 -20.79 -8.61 -7.73
C ARG A 58 -19.41 -8.44 -7.12
N ILE A 59 -19.35 -8.03 -5.87
CA ILE A 59 -18.11 -7.88 -5.10
C ILE A 59 -17.98 -9.05 -4.13
N GLN A 60 -16.82 -9.69 -4.08
CA GLN A 60 -16.49 -10.79 -3.18
C GLN A 60 -15.38 -10.40 -2.20
N ARG A 61 -15.17 -11.22 -1.17
CA ARG A 61 -14.03 -11.04 -0.24
C ARG A 61 -12.71 -11.12 -1.02
N GLY A 62 -11.82 -10.18 -0.75
CA GLY A 62 -10.55 -10.03 -1.46
C GLY A 62 -10.59 -9.05 -2.63
N ASP A 63 -11.79 -8.73 -3.15
CA ASP A 63 -11.94 -7.80 -4.27
C ASP A 63 -11.68 -6.35 -3.83
N GLY A 64 -11.13 -5.56 -4.74
CA GLY A 64 -11.23 -4.10 -4.66
C GLY A 64 -12.63 -3.66 -5.05
N PHE A 65 -13.22 -2.74 -4.28
CA PHE A 65 -14.42 -2.02 -4.72
C PHE A 65 -14.19 -0.52 -4.74
N SER A 66 -15.06 0.21 -5.42
CA SER A 66 -14.95 1.66 -5.50
C SER A 66 -16.31 2.28 -5.32
N PHE A 67 -16.38 3.30 -4.49
CA PHE A 67 -17.51 4.21 -4.46
C PHE A 67 -16.98 5.63 -4.60
N GLY A 68 -17.78 6.48 -5.24
CA GLY A 68 -17.44 7.87 -5.48
C GLY A 68 -18.53 8.80 -4.95
N ILE A 69 -18.11 9.97 -4.48
CA ILE A 69 -19.01 11.07 -4.11
C ILE A 69 -18.73 12.23 -5.05
N ALA A 70 -19.75 12.67 -5.78
CA ALA A 70 -19.67 13.80 -6.69
C ALA A 70 -20.21 15.08 -6.04
N PHE A 71 -19.41 16.13 -6.05
CA PHE A 71 -19.77 17.47 -5.59
C PHE A 71 -20.00 18.37 -6.81
N ALA A 72 -21.23 18.85 -6.99
CA ALA A 72 -21.60 19.74 -8.08
C ALA A 72 -22.81 20.59 -7.67
N ASN A 73 -23.11 21.63 -8.46
CA ASN A 73 -24.37 22.37 -8.30
C ASN A 73 -25.56 21.46 -8.57
N LEU A 74 -26.68 21.68 -7.86
CA LEU A 74 -27.88 20.82 -7.95
C LEU A 74 -28.31 20.57 -9.41
N GLY A 75 -28.35 21.62 -10.23
CA GLY A 75 -28.76 21.52 -11.63
C GLY A 75 -27.89 20.59 -12.50
N ALA A 76 -26.64 20.30 -12.10
CA ALA A 76 -25.77 19.37 -12.82
C ALA A 76 -26.28 17.92 -12.77
N PHE A 77 -27.09 17.57 -11.76
CA PHE A 77 -27.69 16.25 -11.59
C PHE A 77 -29.04 16.11 -12.32
N TYR A 78 -29.51 17.15 -12.99
CA TYR A 78 -30.82 17.18 -13.64
C TYR A 78 -30.68 17.49 -15.13
N SER A 79 -31.56 16.92 -15.94
CA SER A 79 -31.72 17.30 -17.34
C SER A 79 -33.04 18.03 -17.55
N GLY A 80 -33.01 19.12 -18.33
CA GLY A 80 -34.18 19.97 -18.56
C GLY A 80 -34.74 20.61 -17.28
N GLY A 81 -33.92 20.75 -16.24
CA GLY A 81 -34.30 21.36 -14.96
C GLY A 81 -35.26 20.56 -14.09
N SER A 82 -35.70 19.37 -14.51
CA SER A 82 -36.79 18.64 -13.86
C SER A 82 -36.55 17.13 -13.74
N VAL A 83 -35.76 16.52 -14.62
CA VAL A 83 -35.50 15.07 -14.58
C VAL A 83 -34.17 14.81 -13.90
N GLN A 84 -34.19 14.22 -12.70
CA GLN A 84 -32.98 13.77 -12.02
C GLN A 84 -32.37 12.59 -12.78
N LEU A 85 -31.07 12.67 -13.06
CA LEU A 85 -30.34 11.64 -13.78
C LEU A 85 -29.70 10.65 -12.81
N SER A 86 -29.74 9.37 -13.14
CA SER A 86 -29.00 8.36 -12.39
C SER A 86 -27.49 8.45 -12.69
N PRO A 87 -26.60 7.98 -11.80
CA PRO A 87 -25.16 8.01 -12.00
C PRO A 87 -24.66 7.32 -13.30
N CYS A 88 -25.47 6.43 -13.87
CA CYS A 88 -25.17 5.68 -15.09
C CYS A 88 -25.86 6.24 -16.34
N ASP A 89 -26.67 7.28 -16.20
CA ASP A 89 -27.25 7.97 -17.34
C ASP A 89 -26.15 8.75 -18.07
N ARG A 90 -25.98 8.48 -19.37
CA ARG A 90 -24.94 9.12 -20.20
C ARG A 90 -25.13 10.63 -20.35
N ARG A 91 -26.32 11.15 -20.04
CA ARG A 91 -26.62 12.59 -20.03
C ARG A 91 -26.02 13.28 -18.81
N LEU A 92 -25.63 12.53 -17.78
CA LEU A 92 -25.02 13.07 -16.58
C LEU A 92 -23.53 13.35 -16.84
N SER A 93 -23.20 14.59 -17.19
CA SER A 93 -21.82 15.02 -17.44
C SER A 93 -21.25 15.78 -16.24
N LEU A 94 -20.67 15.03 -15.30
CA LEU A 94 -20.02 15.56 -14.10
C LEU A 94 -18.55 15.98 -14.32
N ALA A 95 -17.91 15.48 -15.37
CA ALA A 95 -16.48 15.71 -15.64
C ALA A 95 -16.10 17.20 -15.81
N SER A 96 -17.05 18.03 -16.27
CA SER A 96 -16.84 19.46 -16.49
C SER A 96 -17.63 20.36 -15.53
N SER A 97 -18.42 19.78 -14.62
CA SER A 97 -19.41 20.50 -13.81
C SER A 97 -19.34 20.21 -12.31
N GLY A 98 -18.36 19.39 -11.88
CA GLY A 98 -18.17 19.04 -10.48
C GLY A 98 -16.80 18.44 -10.16
N GLN A 99 -16.66 17.98 -8.93
CA GLN A 99 -15.49 17.28 -8.40
C GLN A 99 -15.91 15.88 -7.94
N LEU A 100 -15.08 14.87 -8.22
CA LEU A 100 -15.35 13.49 -7.83
C LEU A 100 -14.28 13.02 -6.84
N ALA A 101 -14.70 12.71 -5.61
CA ALA A 101 -13.88 12.00 -4.64
C ALA A 101 -14.12 10.49 -4.78
N VAL A 102 -13.07 9.70 -4.97
CA VAL A 102 -13.16 8.23 -5.17
C VAL A 102 -12.43 7.51 -4.05
N PHE A 103 -13.12 6.57 -3.41
CA PHE A 103 -12.57 5.69 -2.38
C PHE A 103 -12.47 4.27 -2.91
N ARG A 104 -11.29 3.65 -2.77
CA ARG A 104 -11.02 2.28 -3.24
C ARG A 104 -10.44 1.36 -2.16
N PRO A 105 -11.22 1.01 -1.13
CA PRO A 105 -10.81 0.00 -0.17
C PRO A 105 -10.88 -1.42 -0.78
N LYS A 106 -10.10 -2.34 -0.21
CA LYS A 106 -10.26 -3.77 -0.44
C LYS A 106 -11.29 -4.33 0.53
N VAL A 107 -12.11 -5.27 0.06
CA VAL A 107 -13.02 -6.04 0.91
C VAL A 107 -12.20 -7.04 1.72
N ASP A 108 -12.01 -6.73 2.99
CA ASP A 108 -11.51 -7.65 4.01
C ASP A 108 -12.65 -8.49 4.60
N GLU A 109 -12.38 -9.26 5.66
CA GLU A 109 -13.38 -10.11 6.31
C GLU A 109 -14.51 -9.31 6.98
N ILE A 110 -14.34 -7.99 7.21
CA ILE A 110 -15.37 -7.07 7.73
C ILE A 110 -15.34 -5.71 7.01
N SER A 111 -15.94 -5.64 5.82
CA SER A 111 -16.35 -4.35 5.22
C SER A 111 -17.85 -4.12 5.49
N LEU A 112 -18.17 -3.59 6.67
CA LEU A 112 -19.56 -3.36 7.10
C LEU A 112 -20.04 -1.97 6.61
N LEU A 113 -20.79 -1.94 5.49
CA LEU A 113 -21.47 -0.74 5.04
C LEU A 113 -22.81 -0.60 5.79
N THR A 114 -22.85 0.24 6.83
CA THR A 114 -24.09 0.58 7.54
C THR A 114 -24.80 1.73 6.84
N ILE A 115 -25.98 1.47 6.26
CA ILE A 115 -26.88 2.52 5.75
C ILE A 115 -27.98 2.73 6.78
N ASN A 116 -27.99 3.87 7.45
CA ASN A 116 -29.02 4.22 8.43
C ASN A 116 -30.16 4.96 7.73
N THR A 117 -31.23 4.26 7.35
CA THR A 117 -32.43 4.87 6.77
C THR A 117 -33.45 5.20 7.85
N THR A 118 -33.53 6.46 8.28
CA THR A 118 -34.70 6.93 9.02
C THR A 118 -35.83 7.18 8.03
N THR A 119 -36.74 6.23 7.88
CA THR A 119 -38.04 6.45 7.21
C THR A 119 -38.96 7.15 8.21
N THR A 120 -39.11 8.47 8.07
CA THR A 120 -40.20 9.19 8.74
C THR A 120 -41.44 9.07 7.86
N SER A 121 -42.41 8.27 8.32
CA SER A 121 -43.77 8.21 7.79
C SER A 121 -44.64 9.32 8.37
#